data_AF-A0A2N5H570-F1
#
_entry.id   AF-A0A2N5H570-F1
#
_cell.length_a   1.000
_cell.length_b   1.000
_cell.length_c   1.000
_cell.angle_alpha   90.00
_cell.angle_beta   90.00
_cell.angle_gamma   90.00
#
_symmetry.space_group_name_H-M   'P 1'
#
loop_
_entity.id
_entity.type
_entity.pdbx_description
1 polymer ?
#
loop_
_entity_poly.entity_id
_entity_poly.type
_entity_poly.pdbx_seq_one_letter_code
_entity_poly.pdbx_strand_id
1 'polypeptide(L)'
;MMDIKEFYILGLPIQTEIGVCHFLKVKEYPDYFMDLQIIGLSKQHFINKYAEMNKRQKDPLVEEFIEELKIVDLYQIVVNIPEVSQAYFSVLSKVFDDGDIVEKITPENFSYYRNLVMTMNFIKEEKINPNPEIQRAIERSRRLKQQDSEGLEFSDLVSSVVGFNGLSYQDINEFTVYQLYMTYYRIAQIKNYDTSTLFATVSSEKIKIESWSKHINLFEDEKHFISEQEFKKKTGSVFNG
;
A
#
# COMPACT_ATOMS: atom_id res chain seq x y z
N MET A 1 -20.99 -10.79 1.08
CA MET A 1 -21.49 -9.53 1.67
C MET A 1 -21.47 -8.45 0.60
N MET A 2 -22.27 -7.39 0.70
CA MET A 2 -22.12 -6.21 -0.16
C MET A 2 -20.77 -5.53 0.09
N ASP A 3 -20.24 -4.84 -0.91
CA ASP A 3 -19.00 -4.07 -0.82
C ASP A 3 -19.17 -2.82 0.06
N ILE A 4 -19.02 -3.00 1.37
CA ILE A 4 -19.12 -1.93 2.37
C ILE A 4 -17.87 -1.98 3.24
N LYS A 5 -16.99 -0.98 3.08
CA LYS A 5 -15.67 -0.91 3.72
C LYS A 5 -15.70 -1.03 5.25
N GLU A 6 -16.75 -0.52 5.89
CA GLU A 6 -16.92 -0.61 7.35
C GLU A 6 -16.97 -2.06 7.85
N PHE A 7 -17.42 -2.99 7.02
CA PHE A 7 -17.53 -4.41 7.38
C PHE A 7 -16.33 -5.25 6.93
N TYR A 8 -15.31 -4.67 6.30
CA TYR A 8 -14.11 -5.40 5.87
C TYR A 8 -13.36 -6.03 7.06
N ILE A 9 -13.48 -5.44 8.25
CA ILE A 9 -12.93 -5.98 9.50
C ILE A 9 -13.48 -7.37 9.84
N LEU A 10 -14.65 -7.74 9.32
CA LEU A 10 -15.24 -9.07 9.52
C LEU A 10 -14.53 -10.15 8.69
N GLY A 11 -13.72 -9.76 7.70
CA GLY A 11 -12.98 -10.69 6.83
C GLY A 11 -13.88 -11.58 5.97
N LEU A 12 -15.16 -11.24 5.85
CA LEU A 12 -16.14 -12.00 5.09
C LEU A 12 -16.05 -11.69 3.60
N PRO A 13 -16.25 -12.69 2.70
CA PRO A 13 -16.14 -12.47 1.27
C PRO A 13 -17.16 -11.46 0.73
N ILE A 14 -16.78 -10.74 -0.32
CA ILE A 14 -17.58 -9.72 -0.99
C ILE A 14 -18.22 -10.32 -2.23
N GLN A 15 -19.54 -10.19 -2.34
CA GLN A 15 -20.29 -10.62 -3.52
C GLN A 15 -20.21 -9.52 -4.56
N THR A 16 -19.79 -9.88 -5.78
CA THR A 16 -19.68 -8.98 -6.92
C THR A 16 -20.44 -9.57 -8.11
N GLU A 17 -20.50 -8.83 -9.21
CA GLU A 17 -21.18 -9.27 -10.44
C GLU A 17 -20.45 -10.43 -11.13
N ILE A 18 -19.12 -10.51 -11.00
CA ILE A 18 -18.29 -11.53 -11.67
C ILE A 18 -17.95 -12.73 -10.79
N GLY A 19 -18.22 -12.66 -9.48
CA GLY A 19 -17.93 -13.75 -8.55
C GLY A 19 -17.92 -13.32 -7.07
N VAL A 20 -17.35 -14.16 -6.21
CA VAL A 20 -17.18 -13.87 -4.79
C VAL A 20 -15.70 -13.58 -4.53
N CYS A 21 -15.40 -12.36 -4.12
CA CYS A 21 -14.03 -11.92 -3.82
C CYS A 21 -13.70 -12.20 -2.35
N HIS A 22 -12.60 -12.90 -2.10
CA HIS A 22 -12.08 -13.27 -0.80
C HIS A 22 -10.88 -12.39 -0.44
N PHE A 23 -10.73 -12.10 0.84
CA PHE A 23 -9.52 -11.47 1.35
C PHE A 23 -8.36 -12.47 1.35
N LEU A 24 -7.14 -12.00 1.07
CA LEU A 24 -5.96 -12.82 1.34
C LEU A 24 -5.74 -12.91 2.85
N LYS A 25 -5.40 -14.11 3.29
CA LYS A 25 -4.96 -14.36 4.66
C LYS A 25 -3.49 -14.02 4.82
N VAL A 26 -3.08 -13.73 6.06
CA VAL A 26 -1.68 -13.45 6.41
C VAL A 26 -0.74 -14.54 5.92
N LYS A 27 -1.14 -15.82 6.04
CA LYS A 27 -0.33 -16.95 5.59
C LYS A 27 -0.14 -17.03 4.06
N GLU A 28 -1.06 -16.46 3.31
CA GLU A 28 -1.06 -16.48 1.84
C GLU A 28 -0.32 -15.25 1.28
N TYR A 29 -0.25 -14.17 2.06
CA TYR A 29 0.34 -12.91 1.63
C TYR A 29 1.77 -13.01 1.06
N PRO A 30 2.70 -13.81 1.63
CA PRO A 30 4.05 -13.95 1.07
C PRO A 30 4.07 -14.49 -0.36
N ASP A 31 3.16 -15.41 -0.70
CA ASP A 31 3.11 -16.05 -2.02
C ASP A 31 2.69 -15.06 -3.12
N TYR A 32 1.88 -14.06 -2.77
CA TYR A 32 1.35 -13.05 -3.70
C TYR A 32 2.00 -11.68 -3.54
N PHE A 33 2.98 -11.52 -2.63
CA PHE A 33 3.52 -10.22 -2.27
C PHE A 33 3.99 -9.41 -3.48
N MET A 34 4.77 -10.04 -4.37
CA MET A 34 5.30 -9.39 -5.57
C MET A 34 4.20 -9.00 -6.57
N ASP A 35 3.20 -9.88 -6.75
CA ASP A 35 2.09 -9.63 -7.66
C ASP A 35 1.20 -8.48 -7.15
N LEU A 36 0.97 -8.43 -5.84
CA LEU A 36 0.25 -7.33 -5.18
C LEU A 36 0.98 -5.99 -5.33
N GLN A 37 2.31 -5.97 -5.30
CA GLN A 37 3.07 -4.75 -5.62
C GLN A 37 2.81 -4.28 -7.05
N ILE A 38 2.74 -5.20 -8.03
CA ILE A 38 2.45 -4.86 -9.43
C ILE A 38 1.04 -4.29 -9.58
N ILE A 39 0.04 -4.87 -8.92
CA ILE A 39 -1.34 -4.37 -8.93
C ILE A 39 -1.43 -2.95 -8.36
N GLY A 40 -0.62 -2.66 -7.34
CA GLY A 40 -0.51 -1.33 -6.74
C GLY A 40 0.09 -0.25 -7.64
N LEU A 41 0.73 -0.63 -8.76
CA LEU A 41 1.34 0.32 -9.69
C LEU A 41 0.28 1.06 -10.50
N SER A 42 0.52 2.36 -10.69
CA SER A 42 -0.23 3.21 -11.61
C SER A 42 0.40 3.21 -13.00
N LYS A 43 -0.33 3.68 -14.01
CA LYS A 43 0.18 3.92 -15.37
C LYS A 43 1.52 4.67 -15.39
N GLN A 44 1.68 5.68 -14.53
CA GLN A 44 2.89 6.49 -14.46
C GLN A 44 4.12 5.70 -13.98
N HIS A 45 3.92 4.65 -13.16
CA HIS A 45 5.02 3.79 -12.74
C HIS A 45 5.63 3.05 -13.94
N PHE A 46 4.78 2.52 -14.82
CA PHE A 46 5.24 1.83 -16.03
C PHE A 46 6.02 2.77 -16.94
N ILE A 47 5.46 3.95 -17.23
CA ILE A 47 6.13 4.99 -18.04
C ILE A 47 7.50 5.35 -17.44
N ASN A 48 7.56 5.62 -16.14
CA ASN A 48 8.81 6.00 -15.48
C ASN A 48 9.85 4.86 -15.49
N LYS A 49 9.41 3.61 -15.28
CA LYS A 49 10.29 2.43 -15.32
C LYS A 49 10.98 2.29 -16.67
N TYR A 50 10.21 2.33 -17.76
CA TYR A 50 10.78 2.23 -19.12
C TYR A 50 11.61 3.47 -19.47
N ALA A 51 11.20 4.67 -19.07
CA ALA A 51 11.97 5.89 -19.30
C ALA A 51 13.34 5.87 -18.58
N GLU A 52 13.42 5.38 -17.34
CA GLU A 52 14.69 5.24 -16.62
C GLU A 52 15.57 4.15 -17.24
N MET A 53 15.00 3.06 -17.74
CA MET A 53 15.74 2.06 -18.51
C MET A 53 16.30 2.65 -19.81
N ASN A 54 15.49 3.44 -20.53
CA ASN A 54 15.89 4.02 -21.81
C ASN A 54 16.97 5.11 -21.68
N LYS A 55 17.09 5.79 -20.52
CA LYS A 55 18.17 6.77 -20.28
C LYS A 55 19.56 6.18 -20.48
N ARG A 56 19.74 4.88 -20.24
CA ARG A 56 21.02 4.19 -20.36
C ARG A 56 21.28 3.67 -21.77
N GLN A 57 20.25 3.17 -22.44
CA GLN A 57 20.38 2.49 -23.74
C GLN A 57 20.13 3.41 -24.93
N LYS A 58 19.27 4.43 -24.77
CA LYS A 58 18.82 5.35 -25.84
C LYS A 58 18.29 4.61 -27.07
N ASP A 59 17.47 3.60 -26.84
CA ASP A 59 16.83 2.79 -27.87
C ASP A 59 15.59 3.51 -28.41
N PRO A 60 15.51 3.82 -29.73
CA PRO A 60 14.33 4.43 -30.34
C PRO A 60 13.06 3.61 -30.21
N LEU A 61 13.13 2.27 -30.17
CA LEU A 61 11.96 1.40 -30.04
C LEU A 61 11.35 1.51 -28.64
N VAL A 62 12.19 1.68 -27.62
CA VAL A 62 11.73 1.90 -26.25
C VAL A 62 11.09 3.28 -26.11
N GLU A 63 11.59 4.28 -26.83
CA GLU A 63 10.98 5.62 -26.86
C GLU A 63 9.58 5.59 -27.48
N GLU A 64 9.42 4.90 -28.62
CA GLU A 64 8.11 4.70 -29.26
C GLU A 64 7.13 3.98 -28.33
N PHE A 65 7.58 2.92 -27.66
CA PHE A 65 6.78 2.20 -26.67
C PHE A 65 6.37 3.10 -25.49
N ILE A 66 7.25 3.98 -25.01
CA ILE A 66 6.92 4.95 -23.95
C ILE A 66 5.82 5.93 -24.41
N GLU A 67 5.87 6.40 -25.66
CA GLU A 67 4.82 7.25 -26.23
C GLU A 67 3.48 6.50 -26.35
N GLU A 68 3.51 5.23 -26.75
CA GLU A 68 2.32 4.37 -26.77
C GLU A 68 1.72 4.22 -25.36
N LEU A 69 2.57 3.92 -24.36
CA LEU A 69 2.16 3.82 -22.96
C LEU A 69 1.50 5.11 -22.44
N LYS A 70 1.84 6.29 -22.96
CA LYS A 70 1.19 7.55 -22.58
C LYS A 70 -0.23 7.67 -23.14
N ILE A 71 -0.54 7.00 -24.23
CA ILE A 71 -1.85 7.06 -24.90
C ILE A 71 -2.82 6.05 -24.30
N VAL A 72 -2.39 4.80 -24.12
CA VAL A 72 -3.25 3.71 -23.68
C VAL A 72 -3.67 3.83 -22.21
N ASP A 73 -4.79 3.24 -21.82
CA ASP A 73 -5.20 3.18 -20.41
C ASP A 73 -4.45 2.08 -19.63
N LEU A 74 -4.62 2.05 -18.29
CA LEU A 74 -3.97 1.05 -17.45
C LEU A 74 -4.43 -0.38 -17.77
N TYR A 75 -5.69 -0.57 -18.15
CA TYR A 75 -6.21 -1.89 -18.51
C TYR A 75 -5.46 -2.44 -19.72
N GLN A 76 -5.26 -1.63 -20.76
CA GLN A 76 -4.48 -1.99 -21.94
C GLN A 76 -3.03 -2.33 -21.59
N ILE A 77 -2.42 -1.61 -20.65
CA ILE A 77 -1.07 -1.95 -20.17
C ILE A 77 -1.06 -3.32 -19.50
N VAL A 78 -2.04 -3.60 -18.65
CA VAL A 78 -2.15 -4.87 -17.92
C VAL A 78 -2.31 -6.05 -18.86
N VAL A 79 -3.19 -5.95 -19.86
CA VAL A 79 -3.46 -7.09 -20.78
C VAL A 79 -2.35 -7.32 -21.80
N ASN A 80 -1.60 -6.28 -22.19
CA ASN A 80 -0.59 -6.39 -23.25
C ASN A 80 0.84 -6.64 -22.74
N ILE A 81 1.15 -6.37 -21.47
CA ILE A 81 2.47 -6.67 -20.89
C ILE A 81 2.40 -8.03 -20.16
N PRO A 82 3.07 -9.10 -20.64
CA PRO A 82 2.90 -10.45 -20.12
C PRO A 82 3.15 -10.60 -18.61
N GLU A 83 4.20 -9.96 -18.08
CA GLU A 83 4.54 -10.07 -16.65
C GLU A 83 3.50 -9.37 -15.77
N VAL A 84 2.90 -8.29 -16.28
CA VAL A 84 1.83 -7.56 -15.58
C VAL A 84 0.54 -8.37 -15.63
N SER A 85 0.18 -8.86 -16.81
CA SER A 85 -0.98 -9.73 -17.01
C SER A 85 -0.94 -10.95 -16.09
N GLN A 86 0.21 -11.62 -16.01
CA GLN A 86 0.40 -12.78 -15.15
C GLN A 86 0.22 -12.47 -13.66
N ALA A 87 0.73 -11.32 -13.18
CA ALA A 87 0.56 -10.88 -11.81
C ALA A 87 -0.92 -10.62 -11.46
N TYR A 88 -1.65 -9.97 -12.37
CA TYR A 88 -3.09 -9.76 -12.22
C TYR A 88 -3.86 -11.09 -12.23
N PHE A 89 -3.53 -12.01 -13.16
CA PHE A 89 -4.14 -13.32 -13.25
C PHE A 89 -3.93 -14.13 -11.96
N SER A 90 -2.70 -14.17 -11.46
CA SER A 90 -2.31 -14.88 -10.23
C SER A 90 -3.17 -14.44 -9.03
N VAL A 91 -3.23 -13.13 -8.77
CA VAL A 91 -3.98 -12.59 -7.63
C VAL A 91 -5.48 -12.71 -7.83
N LEU A 92 -6.00 -12.35 -9.02
CA LEU A 92 -7.45 -12.40 -9.28
C LEU A 92 -7.97 -13.84 -9.16
N SER A 93 -7.26 -14.81 -9.74
CA SER A 93 -7.65 -16.22 -9.64
C SER A 93 -7.68 -16.69 -8.19
N LYS A 94 -6.71 -16.24 -7.38
CA LYS A 94 -6.67 -16.57 -5.96
C LYS A 94 -7.82 -15.95 -5.17
N VAL A 95 -8.05 -14.65 -5.31
CA VAL A 95 -9.06 -13.95 -4.49
C VAL A 95 -10.48 -14.29 -4.92
N PHE A 96 -10.71 -14.63 -6.18
CA PHE A 96 -12.03 -15.08 -6.65
C PHE A 96 -12.22 -16.60 -6.57
N ASP A 97 -11.16 -17.37 -6.34
CA ASP A 97 -11.16 -18.83 -6.40
C ASP A 97 -11.72 -19.35 -7.74
N ASP A 98 -11.37 -18.65 -8.83
CA ASP A 98 -11.89 -18.86 -10.18
C ASP A 98 -10.78 -18.61 -11.21
N GLY A 99 -10.37 -19.66 -11.92
CA GLY A 99 -9.31 -19.58 -12.93
C GLY A 99 -9.71 -18.83 -14.20
N ASP A 100 -11.01 -18.66 -14.45
CA ASP A 100 -11.52 -17.98 -15.65
C ASP A 100 -11.93 -16.53 -15.34
N ILE A 101 -11.65 -16.03 -14.13
CA ILE A 101 -12.06 -14.70 -13.67
C ILE A 101 -11.54 -13.58 -14.57
N VAL A 102 -10.36 -13.76 -15.17
CA VAL A 102 -9.73 -12.75 -16.01
C VAL A 102 -10.52 -12.48 -17.29
N GLU A 103 -11.23 -13.49 -17.83
CA GLU A 103 -12.10 -13.32 -18.99
C GLU A 103 -13.33 -12.45 -18.69
N LYS A 104 -13.69 -12.34 -17.41
CA LYS A 104 -14.82 -11.52 -16.94
C LYS A 104 -14.41 -10.07 -16.63
N ILE A 105 -13.11 -9.77 -16.61
CA ILE A 105 -12.60 -8.42 -16.44
C ILE A 105 -12.64 -7.70 -17.79
N THR A 106 -13.32 -6.56 -17.82
CA THR A 106 -13.48 -5.71 -19.00
C THR A 106 -12.87 -4.34 -18.72
N PRO A 107 -12.59 -3.53 -19.76
CA PRO A 107 -12.13 -2.15 -19.57
C PRO A 107 -13.03 -1.33 -18.63
N GLU A 108 -14.34 -1.56 -18.69
CA GLU A 108 -15.35 -0.82 -17.93
C GLU A 108 -15.34 -1.17 -16.44
N ASN A 109 -15.08 -2.44 -16.10
CA ASN A 109 -15.14 -2.94 -14.74
C ASN A 109 -13.77 -3.05 -14.06
N PHE A 110 -12.67 -2.97 -14.83
CA PHE A 110 -11.30 -3.17 -14.36
C PHE A 110 -10.94 -2.29 -13.16
N SER A 111 -11.26 -0.99 -13.22
CA SER A 111 -10.94 -0.05 -12.15
C SER A 111 -11.63 -0.43 -10.83
N TYR A 112 -12.89 -0.87 -10.90
CA TYR A 112 -13.62 -1.33 -9.73
C TYR A 112 -12.95 -2.54 -9.09
N TYR A 113 -12.70 -3.60 -9.86
CA TYR A 113 -12.13 -4.84 -9.33
C TYR A 113 -10.68 -4.68 -8.86
N ARG A 114 -9.87 -3.89 -9.57
CA ARG A 114 -8.53 -3.53 -9.10
C ARG A 114 -8.60 -2.83 -7.74
N ASN A 115 -9.44 -1.81 -7.61
CA ASN A 115 -9.57 -1.06 -6.37
C ASN A 115 -10.14 -1.91 -5.22
N LEU A 116 -11.04 -2.84 -5.53
CA LEU A 116 -11.58 -3.80 -4.58
C LEU A 116 -10.45 -4.68 -4.01
N VAL A 117 -9.68 -5.34 -4.88
CA VAL A 117 -8.54 -6.20 -4.48
C VAL A 117 -7.50 -5.41 -3.70
N MET A 118 -7.16 -4.20 -4.15
CA MET A 118 -6.22 -3.34 -3.44
C MET A 118 -6.73 -2.96 -2.04
N THR A 119 -7.99 -2.52 -1.93
CA THR A 119 -8.58 -2.12 -0.64
C THR A 119 -8.66 -3.31 0.31
N MET A 120 -9.12 -4.47 -0.18
CA MET A 120 -9.25 -5.68 0.64
C MET A 120 -7.89 -6.15 1.19
N ASN A 121 -6.82 -6.01 0.41
CA ASN A 121 -5.49 -6.47 0.82
C ASN A 121 -4.57 -5.35 1.34
N PHE A 122 -5.17 -4.20 1.71
CA PHE A 122 -4.46 -3.03 2.25
C PHE A 122 -3.30 -2.51 1.37
N ILE A 123 -3.52 -2.49 0.05
CA ILE A 123 -2.58 -1.95 -0.92
C ILE A 123 -2.98 -0.51 -1.22
N LYS A 124 -2.05 0.42 -1.00
CA LYS A 124 -2.21 1.82 -1.41
C LYS A 124 -1.55 2.02 -2.76
N GLU A 125 -2.27 2.68 -3.68
CA GLU A 125 -1.64 3.16 -4.91
C GLU A 125 -0.66 4.29 -4.56
N GLU A 126 0.60 4.13 -4.95
CA GLU A 126 1.58 5.18 -4.74
C GLU A 126 1.31 6.36 -5.70
N LYS A 127 1.21 7.56 -5.15
CA LYS A 127 1.07 8.78 -5.95
C LYS A 127 2.42 9.20 -6.50
N ILE A 128 2.65 8.92 -7.78
CA ILE A 128 3.81 9.44 -8.50
C ILE A 128 3.54 10.84 -9.04
N ASN A 129 4.52 11.73 -8.87
CA ASN A 129 4.50 13.02 -9.52
C ASN A 129 4.88 12.88 -11.01
N PRO A 130 4.07 13.42 -11.95
CA PRO A 130 4.38 13.39 -13.38
C PRO A 130 5.72 14.07 -13.73
N ASN A 131 6.19 15.02 -12.91
CA ASN A 131 7.48 15.66 -13.10
C ASN A 131 8.60 14.77 -12.52
N PRO A 132 9.52 14.25 -13.35
CA PRO A 132 10.59 13.34 -12.89
C PRO A 132 11.56 13.98 -11.89
N GLU A 133 11.81 15.28 -11.96
CA GLU A 133 12.71 15.97 -11.03
C GLU A 133 12.08 16.07 -9.64
N ILE A 134 10.79 16.41 -9.58
CA ILE A 134 10.02 16.47 -8.35
C ILE A 134 9.89 15.07 -7.76
N GLN A 135 9.59 14.06 -8.57
CA GLN A 135 9.52 12.66 -8.14
C GLN A 135 10.85 12.20 -7.52
N ARG A 136 11.99 12.51 -8.15
CA ARG A 136 13.32 12.20 -7.58
C ARG A 136 13.61 12.94 -6.28
N ALA A 137 13.10 14.14 -6.10
CA ALA A 137 13.22 14.88 -4.83
C ALA A 137 12.35 14.24 -3.74
N ILE A 138 11.12 13.82 -4.08
CA ILE A 138 10.22 13.07 -3.19
C ILE A 138 10.85 11.74 -2.77
N GLU A 139 11.40 10.97 -3.71
CA GLU A 139 12.08 9.70 -3.40
C GLU A 139 13.30 9.90 -2.51
N ARG A 140 14.11 10.94 -2.75
CA ARG A 140 15.24 11.29 -1.87
C ARG A 140 14.77 11.65 -0.47
N SER A 141 13.74 12.49 -0.36
CA SER A 141 13.11 12.85 0.91
C SER A 141 12.57 11.62 1.66
N ARG A 142 11.91 10.70 0.95
CA ARG A 142 11.39 9.43 1.50
C ARG A 142 12.52 8.54 2.02
N ARG A 143 13.61 8.38 1.26
CA ARG A 143 14.79 7.60 1.69
C ARG A 143 15.44 8.19 2.95
N LEU A 144 15.57 9.51 3.03
CA LEU A 144 16.11 10.18 4.22
C LEU A 144 15.19 10.03 5.44
N LYS A 145 13.86 10.04 5.27
CA LYS A 145 12.92 9.73 6.36
C LYS A 145 13.03 8.28 6.83
N GLN A 146 13.12 7.34 5.89
CA GLN A 146 13.28 5.91 6.21
C GLN A 146 14.57 5.60 6.97
N GLN A 147 15.61 6.43 6.85
CA GLN A 147 16.82 6.30 7.66
C GLN A 147 16.64 6.75 9.11
N ASP A 148 15.70 7.67 9.38
CA ASP A 148 15.44 8.22 10.73
C ASP A 148 14.23 7.57 11.43
N SER A 149 13.31 6.96 10.67
CA SER A 149 12.23 6.16 11.23
C SER A 149 12.67 4.71 11.36
N GLU A 150 12.47 4.08 12.52
CA GLU A 150 12.47 2.63 12.61
C GLU A 150 11.44 2.11 11.60
N GLY A 151 11.93 1.44 10.55
CA GLY A 151 11.09 0.94 9.48
C GLY A 151 10.13 -0.10 10.07
N LEU A 152 8.83 0.12 9.91
CA LEU A 152 7.84 -0.85 10.35
C LEU A 152 7.86 -2.05 9.40
N GLU A 153 8.36 -3.18 9.88
CA GLU A 153 8.39 -4.43 9.12
C GLU A 153 7.14 -5.27 9.37
N PHE A 154 6.88 -6.24 8.48
CA PHE A 154 5.75 -7.15 8.63
C PHE A 154 5.85 -7.99 9.91
N SER A 155 7.07 -8.37 10.30
CA SER A 155 7.38 -9.06 11.56
C SER A 155 6.99 -8.23 12.80
N ASP A 156 7.18 -6.92 12.76
CA ASP A 156 6.81 -6.00 13.84
C ASP A 156 5.29 -5.92 14.00
N LEU A 157 4.56 -5.87 12.88
CA LEU A 157 3.09 -5.92 12.89
C LEU A 157 2.60 -7.20 13.57
N VAL A 158 3.07 -8.36 13.10
CA VAL A 158 2.65 -9.67 13.59
C VAL A 158 3.00 -9.85 15.07
N SER A 159 4.25 -9.55 15.44
CA SER A 159 4.71 -9.70 16.83
C SER A 159 4.00 -8.75 17.80
N SER A 160 3.67 -7.53 17.37
CA SER A 160 2.90 -6.57 18.16
C SER A 160 1.47 -7.07 18.43
N VAL A 161 0.81 -7.61 17.41
CA VAL A 161 -0.56 -8.16 17.56
C VAL A 161 -0.55 -9.40 18.45
N VAL A 162 0.41 -10.30 18.26
CA VAL A 162 0.62 -11.48 19.12
C VAL A 162 0.86 -11.06 20.58
N GLY A 163 1.83 -10.18 20.80
CA GLY A 163 2.23 -9.76 22.14
C GLY A 163 1.16 -8.98 22.90
N PHE A 164 0.33 -8.19 22.20
CA PHE A 164 -0.72 -7.42 22.85
C PHE A 164 -2.00 -8.23 23.11
N ASN A 165 -2.43 -9.06 22.16
CA ASN A 165 -3.69 -9.81 22.29
C ASN A 165 -3.53 -11.17 22.97
N GLY A 166 -2.31 -11.67 23.16
CA GLY A 166 -2.06 -13.03 23.66
C GLY A 166 -2.48 -14.13 22.69
N LEU A 167 -2.58 -13.80 21.40
CA LEU A 167 -2.88 -14.74 20.32
C LEU A 167 -1.62 -15.54 19.94
N SER A 168 -1.80 -16.75 19.42
CA SER A 168 -0.68 -17.49 18.82
C SER A 168 -0.38 -16.98 17.41
N TYR A 169 0.83 -17.24 16.91
CA TYR A 169 1.16 -16.98 15.51
C TYR A 169 0.27 -17.79 14.54
N GLN A 170 -0.20 -18.98 14.96
CA GLN A 170 -1.16 -19.76 14.16
C GLN A 170 -2.51 -19.04 14.03
N ASP A 171 -2.97 -18.34 15.06
CA ASP A 171 -4.22 -17.58 14.99
C ASP A 171 -4.09 -16.41 13.99
N ILE A 172 -2.93 -15.75 13.97
CA ILE A 172 -2.66 -14.65 13.03
C ILE A 172 -2.67 -15.11 11.57
N ASN A 173 -2.24 -16.35 11.30
CA ASN A 173 -2.26 -16.89 9.93
C ASN A 173 -3.67 -16.92 9.31
N GLU A 174 -4.72 -16.96 10.13
CA GLU A 174 -6.11 -16.94 9.67
C GLU A 174 -6.69 -15.54 9.55
N PHE A 175 -6.00 -14.51 10.05
CA PHE A 175 -6.40 -13.13 9.85
C PHE A 175 -6.29 -12.77 8.38
N THR A 176 -7.20 -11.93 7.91
CA THR A 176 -6.99 -11.22 6.65
C THR A 176 -5.88 -10.18 6.82
N VAL A 177 -5.20 -9.83 5.73
CA VAL A 177 -4.20 -8.75 5.75
C VAL A 177 -4.82 -7.46 6.31
N TYR A 178 -6.04 -7.13 5.90
CA TYR A 178 -6.80 -6.00 6.44
C TYR A 178 -6.96 -6.05 7.96
N GLN A 179 -7.36 -7.21 8.50
CA GLN A 179 -7.53 -7.40 9.95
C GLN A 179 -6.20 -7.19 10.69
N LEU A 180 -5.10 -7.76 10.19
CA LEU A 180 -3.78 -7.58 10.80
C LEU A 180 -3.42 -6.08 10.94
N TYR A 181 -3.51 -5.32 9.84
CA TYR A 181 -3.20 -3.89 9.86
C TYR A 181 -4.17 -3.11 10.77
N MET A 182 -5.48 -3.35 10.66
CA MET A 182 -6.46 -2.65 11.49
C MET A 182 -6.24 -2.90 12.97
N THR A 183 -5.96 -4.16 13.35
CA THR A 183 -5.67 -4.52 14.73
C THR A 183 -4.39 -3.85 15.21
N TYR A 184 -3.32 -3.87 14.43
CA TYR A 184 -2.08 -3.17 14.76
C TYR A 184 -2.30 -1.67 15.03
N TYR A 185 -2.94 -0.96 14.09
CA TYR A 185 -3.19 0.48 14.27
C TYR A 185 -4.13 0.78 15.45
N ARG A 186 -5.09 -0.11 15.76
CA ARG A 186 -5.93 0.02 16.95
C ARG A 186 -5.11 -0.12 18.24
N ILE A 187 -4.19 -1.08 18.29
CA ILE A 187 -3.27 -1.25 19.44
C ILE A 187 -2.42 0.02 19.61
N ALA A 188 -1.86 0.53 18.52
CA ALA A 188 -1.07 1.76 18.54
C ALA A 188 -1.87 2.95 19.08
N GLN A 189 -3.14 3.11 18.67
CA GLN A 189 -4.00 4.19 19.17
C GLN A 189 -4.29 4.06 20.67
N ILE A 190 -4.52 2.84 21.17
CA ILE A 190 -4.72 2.58 22.61
C ILE A 190 -3.45 2.95 23.38
N LYS A 191 -2.28 2.48 22.93
CA LYS A 191 -0.99 2.81 23.57
C LYS A 191 -0.71 4.31 23.56
N ASN A 192 -1.01 5.00 22.46
CA ASN A 192 -0.86 6.44 22.36
C ASN A 192 -1.78 7.19 23.33
N TYR A 193 -3.04 6.75 23.47
CA TYR A 193 -3.99 7.29 24.43
C TYR A 193 -3.47 7.15 25.86
N ASP A 194 -3.12 5.93 26.27
CA ASP A 194 -2.62 5.63 27.63
C ASP A 194 -1.39 6.48 27.96
N THR A 195 -0.45 6.56 27.02
CA THR A 195 0.79 7.33 27.16
C THR A 195 0.52 8.83 27.26
N SER A 196 -0.33 9.36 26.39
CA SER A 196 -0.70 10.78 26.40
C SER A 196 -1.45 11.17 27.67
N THR A 197 -2.34 10.30 28.17
CA THR A 197 -3.02 10.51 29.45
C THR A 197 -2.03 10.49 30.61
N LEU A 198 -1.09 9.54 30.64
CA LEU A 198 -0.06 9.49 31.67
C LEU A 198 0.79 10.76 31.68
N PHE A 199 1.31 11.18 30.53
CA PHE A 199 2.11 12.42 30.45
C PHE A 199 1.31 13.68 30.78
N ALA A 200 0.02 13.72 30.45
CA ALA A 200 -0.83 14.85 30.81
C ALA A 200 -0.98 15.03 32.33
N THR A 201 -0.72 13.98 33.13
CA THR A 201 -0.74 14.10 34.60
C THR A 201 0.53 14.72 35.18
N VAL A 202 1.64 14.69 34.45
CA VAL A 202 2.97 15.11 34.94
C VAL A 202 3.59 16.27 34.16
N SER A 203 3.06 16.60 32.99
CA SER A 203 3.57 17.67 32.14
C SER A 203 3.04 19.03 32.55
N SER A 204 3.91 20.05 32.55
CA SER A 204 3.54 21.45 32.66
C SER A 204 2.89 22.01 31.38
N GLU A 205 3.01 21.30 30.27
CA GLU A 205 2.45 21.69 28.97
C GLU A 205 1.11 21.00 28.69
N LYS A 206 0.21 21.69 27.98
CA LYS A 206 -1.10 21.15 27.62
C LYS A 206 -0.95 20.07 26.55
N ILE A 207 -0.99 18.82 26.96
CA ILE A 207 -0.97 17.66 26.04
C ILE A 207 -2.37 17.44 25.47
N LYS A 208 -2.45 17.33 24.13
CA LYS A 208 -3.69 16.98 23.44
C LYS A 208 -3.90 15.47 23.52
N ILE A 209 -4.84 15.04 24.36
CA ILE A 209 -5.26 13.64 24.45
C ILE A 209 -6.31 13.38 23.35
N GLU A 210 -6.03 12.46 22.45
CA GLU A 210 -7.02 11.99 21.46
C GLU A 210 -7.83 10.81 22.00
N SER A 211 -9.07 10.58 21.53
CA SER A 211 -9.86 9.43 22.00
C SER A 211 -9.20 8.10 21.60
N TRP A 212 -9.15 7.11 22.51
CA TRP A 212 -8.72 5.75 22.21
C TRP A 212 -9.61 5.06 21.15
N SER A 213 -10.89 5.45 21.07
CA SER A 213 -11.88 4.92 20.13
C SER A 213 -11.96 5.73 18.82
N LYS A 214 -11.05 6.68 18.60
CA LYS A 214 -11.02 7.50 17.38
C LYS A 214 -11.06 6.60 16.13
N HIS A 215 -11.76 7.08 15.11
CA HIS A 215 -11.80 6.43 13.80
C HIS A 215 -10.38 6.35 13.22
N ILE A 216 -10.00 5.17 12.76
CA ILE A 216 -8.71 4.91 12.13
C ILE A 216 -8.99 4.78 10.63
N ASN A 217 -8.53 5.75 9.86
CA ASN A 217 -8.57 5.67 8.41
C ASN A 217 -7.26 5.04 7.91
N LEU A 218 -7.31 3.74 7.65
CA LEU A 218 -6.15 3.00 7.13
C LEU A 218 -5.65 3.56 5.79
N PHE A 219 -6.54 4.16 4.98
CA PHE A 219 -6.22 4.69 3.65
C PHE A 219 -5.95 6.19 3.63
N GLU A 220 -5.80 6.84 4.79
CA GLU A 220 -5.34 8.22 4.80
C GLU A 220 -3.92 8.30 4.22
N ASP A 221 -3.69 9.26 3.32
CA ASP A 221 -2.37 9.51 2.77
C ASP A 221 -1.47 10.06 3.89
N GLU A 222 -0.32 9.43 4.10
CA GLU A 222 0.69 10.01 4.96
C GLU A 222 1.19 11.32 4.33
N LYS A 223 1.04 12.43 5.05
CA LYS A 223 1.51 13.75 4.61
C LYS A 223 3.04 13.77 4.64
N HIS A 224 3.67 13.20 3.62
CA HIS A 224 5.12 13.15 3.48
C HIS A 224 5.71 14.45 2.91
N PHE A 225 5.44 15.59 3.51
CA PHE A 225 6.22 16.79 3.24
C PHE A 225 7.24 16.96 4.37
N ILE A 226 8.53 16.98 4.05
CA ILE A 226 9.56 17.53 4.95
C ILE A 226 9.45 19.05 4.78
N SER A 227 9.36 19.78 5.88
CA SER A 227 9.43 21.25 5.77
C SER A 227 10.80 21.67 5.24
N GLU A 228 10.90 22.75 4.46
CA GLU A 228 12.18 23.25 3.94
C GLU A 228 13.25 23.44 5.06
N GLN A 229 12.79 23.78 6.27
CA GLN A 229 13.63 23.93 7.45
C GLN A 229 14.20 22.60 7.97
N GLU A 230 13.41 21.53 8.00
CA GLU A 230 13.89 20.19 8.36
C GLU A 230 14.84 19.62 7.30
N PHE A 231 14.60 19.90 6.02
CA PHE A 231 15.48 19.48 4.93
C PHE A 231 16.87 20.14 5.02
N LYS A 232 16.92 21.44 5.31
CA LYS A 232 18.19 22.18 5.50
C LYS A 232 18.97 21.73 6.74
N LYS A 233 18.28 21.40 7.85
CA LYS A 233 18.92 20.86 9.06
C LYS A 233 19.59 19.50 8.81
N LYS A 234 18.97 18.62 8.01
CA LYS A 234 19.49 17.28 7.73
C LYS A 234 20.59 17.24 6.66
N THR A 235 20.55 18.16 5.69
CA THR A 235 21.59 18.23 4.64
C THR A 235 22.80 19.08 5.05
N GLY A 236 22.61 20.07 5.93
CA GLY A 236 23.68 20.92 6.44
C GLY A 236 24.69 20.21 7.36
N SER A 237 24.35 19.06 7.94
CA SER A 237 25.27 18.25 8.76
C SER A 237 26.22 17.38 7.91
N VAL A 238 25.88 17.08 6.66
CA VAL A 238 26.67 16.21 5.77
C VAL A 238 27.81 16.97 5.09
N PHE A 239 27.76 18.32 5.04
CA PHE A 239 28.79 19.15 4.42
C PHE A 239 29.75 19.85 5.41
N ASN A 240 29.65 19.54 6.71
CA ASN A 240 30.55 20.04 7.76
C ASN A 240 31.37 18.92 8.44
N GLY A 241 31.60 17.80 7.72
CA GLY A 241 32.51 16.72 8.12
C GLY A 241 33.76 16.70 7.26
#